data_AF-A0A0V1H948-F1
#
_entry.id   AF-A0A0V1H948-F1
#
_cell.length_a   1.000
_cell.length_b   1.000
_cell.length_c   1.000
_cell.angle_alpha   90.00
_cell.angle_beta   90.00
_cell.angle_gamma   90.00
#
_symmetry.space_group_name_H-M   'P 1'
#
loop_
_entity.id
_entity.type
_entity.pdbx_description
1 polymer ?
#
loop_
_entity_poly.entity_id
_entity_poly.type
_entity_poly.pdbx_seq_one_letter_code
_entity_poly.pdbx_strand_id
1 'polypeptide(L)' 'MLCSKWTKTRPTSNCRIVFDGSHRCEGVSLNERLDPGSPILAEHLVDILLRFRQFRIGIHADITKMFLQIELHPEDRDV' A
#
# COMPACT_ATOMS: atom_id res chain seq x y z
N MET A 1 13.39 5.09 -8.86
CA MET A 1 12.98 4.18 -7.76
C MET A 1 14.20 3.38 -7.35
N LEU A 2 14.60 3.42 -6.08
CA LEU A 2 15.70 2.59 -5.58
C LEU A 2 15.11 1.31 -4.97
N CYS A 3 15.62 0.14 -5.38
CA CYS A 3 15.24 -1.13 -4.78
C CYS A 3 16.21 -1.47 -3.66
N SER A 4 15.73 -1.55 -2.42
CA SER A 4 16.53 -1.95 -1.27
C SER A 4 16.07 -3.32 -0.75
N LYS A 5 17.03 -4.23 -0.55
CA LYS A 5 16.79 -5.45 0.22
C LYS A 5 17.00 -5.13 1.69
N TRP A 6 15.93 -5.20 2.47
CA TRP A 6 16.04 -5.11 3.92
C TRP A 6 16.34 -6.49 4.52
N THR A 7 17.45 -6.60 5.25
CA THR A 7 17.84 -7.79 6.03
C THR A 7 17.22 -7.75 7.44
N LYS A 8 16.80 -8.91 7.93
CA LYS A 8 16.10 -9.18 9.21
C LYS A 8 16.62 -8.43 10.44
N THR A 9 15.69 -7.82 11.20
CA THR A 9 15.85 -7.47 12.63
C THR A 9 15.37 -8.58 13.58
N ARG A 10 14.81 -9.70 13.09
CA ARG A 10 14.35 -10.84 13.90
C ARG A 10 14.65 -12.18 13.21
N PRO A 11 14.91 -13.28 13.92
CA PRO A 11 15.32 -14.56 13.35
C PRO A 11 14.26 -15.31 12.50
N THR A 12 13.00 -14.85 12.45
CA THR A 12 11.90 -15.55 11.73
C THR A 12 11.30 -14.84 10.51
N SER A 13 11.53 -13.55 10.25
CA SER A 13 10.97 -12.87 9.06
C SER A 13 11.70 -13.17 7.74
N ASN A 14 10.96 -13.39 6.64
CA ASN A 14 11.54 -13.51 5.30
C ASN A 14 12.06 -12.15 4.80
N CYS A 15 13.13 -12.14 4.01
CA CYS A 15 13.64 -10.95 3.32
C CYS A 15 12.52 -10.34 2.46
N ARG A 16 12.31 -9.03 2.54
CA ARG A 16 11.31 -8.31 1.73
C ARG A 16 12.00 -7.32 0.79
N ILE A 17 11.48 -7.24 -0.42
CA ILE A 17 11.89 -6.24 -1.41
C ILE A 17 11.04 -4.99 -1.17
N VAL A 18 11.69 -3.84 -1.02
CA VAL A 18 11.00 -2.55 -0.87
C VAL A 18 11.47 -1.62 -1.97
N PHE A 19 10.49 -1.06 -2.68
CA PHE A 19 10.69 -0.06 -3.71
C PHE A 19 10.53 1.34 -3.12
N ASP A 20 11.59 2.14 -3.16
CA ASP A 20 11.54 3.52 -2.70
C ASP A 20 11.06 4.45 -3.84
N GLY A 21 9.76 4.79 -3.78
CA GLY A 21 9.12 5.76 -4.67
C GLY A 21 9.42 7.23 -4.34
N SER A 22 9.99 7.50 -3.16
CA SER A 22 10.39 8.85 -2.74
C SER A 22 11.81 9.21 -3.18
N HIS A 23 12.59 8.21 -3.61
CA HIS A 23 13.94 8.42 -4.14
C HIS A 23 13.91 9.39 -5.33
N ARG A 24 14.67 10.48 -5.22
CA ARG A 24 14.81 11.50 -6.27
C ARG A 24 15.87 11.07 -7.27
N CYS A 25 15.47 11.00 -8.55
CA CYS A 25 16.37 10.86 -9.68
C CYS A 25 16.18 12.09 -10.57
N GLU A 26 17.27 12.73 -10.98
CA GLU A 26 17.20 13.96 -11.79
C GLU A 26 16.31 15.07 -11.18
N GLY A 27 16.29 15.15 -9.85
CA GLY A 27 15.56 16.18 -9.10
C GLY A 27 14.10 15.85 -8.77
N VAL A 28 13.51 14.81 -9.37
CA VAL A 28 12.10 14.41 -9.15
C VAL A 28 11.98 12.99 -8.62
N SER A 29 10.97 12.73 -7.78
CA SER A 29 10.63 11.39 -7.28
C SER A 29 9.43 10.80 -8.02
N LEU A 30 9.21 9.48 -7.90
CA LEU A 30 8.03 8.84 -8.50
C LEU A 30 6.74 9.38 -7.88
N ASN A 31 6.70 9.51 -6.56
CA ASN A 31 5.51 9.98 -5.84
C ASN A 31 5.11 11.42 -6.23
N GLU A 32 6.05 12.25 -6.68
CA GLU A 32 5.78 13.61 -7.18
C GLU A 32 5.25 13.64 -8.62
N ARG A 33 5.44 12.56 -9.39
CA ARG A 33 4.97 12.45 -10.78
C ARG A 33 3.61 11.77 -10.91
N LEU A 34 3.13 11.11 -9.86
CA LEU A 34 1.83 10.46 -9.84
C LEU A 34 0.77 11.46 -9.37
N ASP A 35 -0.33 11.53 -10.11
CA ASP A 35 -1.48 12.32 -9.67
C ASP A 35 -2.11 11.69 -8.43
N PRO A 36 -2.46 12.50 -7.41
CA PRO A 36 -3.13 11.98 -6.23
C PRO A 36 -4.51 11.45 -6.61
N GLY A 37 -4.78 10.20 -6.23
CA GLY A 37 -6.10 9.59 -6.41
C GLY A 37 -7.16 10.24 -5.52
N SER A 38 -8.42 9.86 -5.75
CA SER A 38 -9.52 10.20 -4.85
C SER A 38 -9.19 9.78 -3.42
N PRO A 39 -9.63 10.55 -2.40
CA PRO A 39 -9.39 10.20 -1.02
C PRO A 39 -9.82 8.76 -0.68
N ILE A 40 -8.93 8.06 0.02
CA ILE A 40 -9.09 6.65 0.39
C ILE A 40 -10.10 6.55 1.55
N LEU A 41 -10.80 5.41 1.67
CA LEU A 41 -11.76 5.07 2.75
C LEU A 41 -11.30 5.39 4.20
N ALA A 42 -10.01 5.65 4.42
CA ALA A 42 -9.44 6.00 5.72
C ALA A 42 -10.02 7.30 6.32
N GLU A 43 -10.58 8.19 5.51
CA GLU A 43 -11.23 9.43 6.00
C GLU A 43 -12.45 9.17 6.89
N HIS A 44 -13.03 7.96 6.79
CA HIS A 44 -14.21 7.54 7.56
C HIS A 44 -13.91 6.49 8.62
N LEU A 45 -12.66 6.37 9.08
CA LEU A 45 -12.29 5.32 10.05
C LEU A 45 -13.17 5.34 11.29
N VAL A 46 -13.52 6.52 11.80
CA VAL A 46 -14.42 6.68 12.94
C VAL A 46 -15.80 6.09 12.64
N ASP A 47 -16.38 6.41 11.48
CA ASP A 47 -17.70 5.90 11.07
C ASP A 47 -17.69 4.38 10.92
N ILE A 48 -16.62 3.82 10.36
CA ILE A 48 -16.42 2.37 10.20
C ILE A 48 -16.39 1.69 11.58
N LEU A 49 -15.63 2.24 12.52
CA LEU A 49 -15.52 1.70 13.88
C LEU A 49 -16.83 1.81 14.67
N LEU A 50 -17.58 2.91 14.48
CA LEU A 50 -18.90 3.07 15.08
C LEU A 50 -19.89 2.03 14.54
N ARG A 51 -19.94 1.81 13.22
CA ARG A 51 -20.79 0.77 12.61
C ARG A 51 -20.40 -0.64 13.07
N PHE A 52 -19.11 -0.92 13.20
CA PHE A 52 -18.63 -2.22 13.70
C PHE A 52 -19.10 -2.50 15.13
N ARG A 53 -19.30 -1.45 15.94
CA ARG A 53 -19.81 -1.55 17.33
C ARG A 53 -21.33 -1.58 17.45
N GLN A 54 -22.08 -1.27 16.40
CA GLN A 54 -23.56 -1.22 16.47
C GLN A 54 -24.18 -2.60 16.68
N PHE A 55 -23.53 -3.65 16.22
CA PHE A 55 -24.06 -5.01 16.28
C PHE A 55 -23.27 -5.88 17.25
N ARG A 56 -23.96 -6.88 17.82
CA ARG A 56 -23.37 -7.81 18.80
C ARG A 56 -22.24 -8.66 18.24
N ILE A 57 -22.23 -8.90 16.93
CA ILE A 57 -21.27 -9.77 16.24
C ILE A 57 -20.67 -8.97 15.08
N GLY A 58 -19.34 -8.83 15.09
CA GLY A 58 -18.58 -8.21 14.01
C GLY A 58 -17.82 -9.27 13.21
N ILE A 59 -17.88 -9.19 11.89
CA ILE A 59 -17.10 -10.03 10.97
C ILE A 59 -16.01 -9.15 10.37
N HIS A 60 -14.78 -9.63 10.36
CA HIS A 60 -13.66 -8.98 9.68
C HIS A 60 -12.91 -10.02 8.84
N ALA A 61 -12.31 -9.56 7.74
CA ALA A 61 -11.45 -10.37 6.89
C ALA A 61 -10.29 -9.51 6.38
N ASP A 62 -9.16 -10.14 6.14
CA ASP A 62 -7.96 -9.51 5.59
C ASP A 62 -7.73 -9.99 4.15
N ILE A 63 -7.41 -9.06 3.25
CA ILE A 63 -7.06 -9.38 1.87
C ILE A 63 -5.55 -9.52 1.78
N THR A 64 -5.09 -10.78 1.72
CA THR A 64 -3.67 -11.08 1.57
C THR A 64 -3.12 -10.46 0.29
N LYS A 65 -2.04 -9.67 0.40
CA LYS A 65 -1.36 -9.03 -0.73
C LYS A 65 -2.28 -8.14 -1.58
N MET A 66 -3.11 -7.30 -0.94
CA MET A 66 -4.13 -6.47 -1.61
C MET A 66 -3.67 -5.77 -2.90
N PHE A 67 -2.50 -5.13 -2.92
CA PHE A 67 -2.00 -4.42 -4.11
C PHE A 67 -1.67 -5.35 -5.28
N LEU A 68 -1.31 -6.61 -5.00
CA LEU A 68 -0.99 -7.60 -6.04
C LEU A 68 -2.24 -8.27 -6.61
N GLN A 69 -3.41 -8.00 -6.06
CA GLN A 69 -4.69 -8.49 -6.59
C GLN A 69 -5.30 -7.51 -7.61
N ILE A 70 -4.72 -6.32 -7.76
CA ILE A 70 -5.17 -5.29 -8.69
C ILE A 70 -4.24 -5.29 -9.91
N GLU A 71 -4.83 -5.32 -11.10
CA GLU A 71 -4.08 -5.25 -12.35
C GLU A 71 -3.93 -3.79 -12.78
N LEU A 72 -2.71 -3.40 -13.20
CA LEU A 72 -2.44 -2.07 -13.75
C LEU A 72 -2.97 -1.96 -15.17
N HIS A 73 -3.37 -0.76 -15.59
CA HIS A 73 -3.70 -0.53 -16.99
C HIS A 73 -2.48 -0.86 -17.87
N PRO A 74 -2.64 -1.49 -19.05
CA PRO A 74 -1.50 -1.88 -19.89
C PRO A 74 -0.54 -0.73 -20.22
N GLU A 75 -1.05 0.49 -20.36
CA GLU A 75 -0.27 1.70 -20.64
C GLU A 75 0.63 2.13 -19.47
N ASP A 76 0.32 1.71 -18.24
CA ASP A 76 1.06 2.04 -17.03
C ASP A 76 2.09 0.95 -16.64
N ARG A 77 2.23 -0.09 -17.46
CA ARG A 77 3.20 -1.17 -17.22
C ARG A 77 4.50 -0.88 -17.95
N ASP A 78 5.61 -1.20 -17.30
CA ASP A 78 6.92 -1.27 -17.96
C ASP A 78 6.92 -2.51 -18.88
N VAL A 79 7.41 -2.37 -20.12
CA VAL A 79 7.27 -3.36 -21.21
C VAL A 79 8.29 -4.48 -21.11
#